data_AF-A0A7X7S2R4-F1
#
_entry.id   AF-A0A7X7S2R4-F1
#
_cell.length_a   1.000
_cell.length_b   1.000
_cell.length_c   1.000
_cell.angle_alpha   90.00
_cell.angle_beta   90.00
_cell.angle_gamma   90.00
#
_symmetry.space_group_name_H-M   'P 1'
#
loop_
_entity.id
_entity.type
_entity.pdbx_description
1 polymer ?
#
loop_
_entity_poly.entity_id
_entity_poly.type
_entity_poly.pdbx_seq_one_letter_code
_entity_poly.pdbx_strand_id
1 'polypeptide(L)'
;MGEFFDAEDGGPLRLELRSIDGRDFTLLRQIGFDSDHYEEAFVVPADLRRFRTDLASVPALFTWLVPKSGDFLPAAVLHDALVRPGAFTGPDTDRDGEPFGRREADRIFREAMIGLGTGRVRAWLMWAAVSLGTMWHSGRTWTRAVLVGLLGVVAVLGVLATLDFFDLVDVVPWMGGAETRWWWEALTGGLGAVVIPAVLGLSWGKLWRAGVITAVALAFLLHVTVVLALLVLAYRVVERIVSGPANAEGIRTQDRDA
;
A
#
# COMPACT_ATOMS: atom_id res chain seq x y z
N MET A 1 21.61 1.94 1.86
CA MET A 1 20.92 1.83 0.57
C MET A 1 21.25 0.46 0.07
N GLY A 2 20.35 -0.47 0.33
CA GLY A 2 20.61 -1.88 0.09
C GLY A 2 20.70 -2.30 -1.38
N GLU A 3 21.32 -3.45 -1.61
CA GLU A 3 21.55 -4.07 -2.91
C GLU A 3 20.96 -5.48 -2.95
N PHE A 4 20.41 -5.86 -4.10
CA PHE A 4 19.92 -7.22 -4.32
C PHE A 4 20.96 -8.05 -5.06
N PHE A 5 21.09 -9.30 -4.63
CA PHE A 5 21.99 -10.27 -5.24
C PHE A 5 21.31 -11.64 -5.36
N ASP A 6 21.91 -12.51 -6.16
CA ASP A 6 21.54 -13.91 -6.27
C ASP A 6 22.15 -14.69 -5.08
N ALA A 7 21.31 -15.20 -4.19
CA ALA A 7 21.79 -15.84 -2.97
C ALA A 7 22.42 -17.22 -3.19
N GLU A 8 22.31 -17.80 -4.40
CA GLU A 8 22.91 -19.10 -4.70
C GLU A 8 24.34 -18.99 -5.23
N ASP A 9 24.66 -17.94 -5.99
CA ASP A 9 25.97 -17.75 -6.62
C ASP A 9 26.65 -16.41 -6.34
N GLY A 10 26.00 -15.50 -5.58
CA GLY A 10 26.49 -14.15 -5.27
C GLY A 10 26.50 -13.20 -6.48
N GLY A 11 25.88 -13.61 -7.59
CA GLY A 11 25.81 -12.85 -8.82
C GLY A 11 24.73 -11.77 -8.83
N PRO A 12 24.49 -11.14 -10.00
CA PRO A 12 23.41 -10.15 -10.14
C PRO A 12 22.05 -10.82 -9.88
N LEU A 13 21.14 -10.06 -9.25
CA LEU A 13 19.78 -10.50 -8.94
C LEU A 13 19.11 -11.27 -10.10
N ARG A 14 18.62 -12.48 -9.80
CA ARG A 14 17.75 -13.27 -10.67
C ARG A 14 16.45 -13.62 -9.97
N LEU A 15 15.35 -13.07 -10.46
CA LEU A 15 14.01 -13.35 -9.93
C LEU A 15 13.33 -14.44 -10.78
N GLU A 16 13.37 -15.68 -10.32
CA GLU A 16 12.71 -16.81 -10.98
C GLU A 16 11.47 -17.26 -10.19
N LEU A 17 10.30 -17.17 -10.83
CA LEU A 17 9.01 -17.43 -10.21
C LEU A 17 8.22 -18.49 -10.99
N ARG A 18 7.51 -19.35 -10.26
CA ARG A 18 6.50 -20.25 -10.82
C ARG A 18 5.12 -19.76 -10.41
N SER A 19 4.25 -19.53 -11.39
CA SER A 19 2.84 -19.22 -11.12
C SER A 19 2.10 -20.45 -10.59
N ILE A 20 1.28 -20.27 -9.56
CA ILE A 20 0.40 -21.31 -9.00
C ILE A 20 -0.98 -21.23 -9.67
N ASP A 21 -1.59 -20.05 -9.71
CA ASP A 21 -2.95 -19.81 -10.21
C ASP A 21 -3.11 -18.48 -10.99
N GLY A 22 -1.98 -17.87 -11.39
CA GLY A 22 -1.95 -16.56 -12.04
C GLY A 22 -2.01 -15.36 -11.09
N ARG A 23 -2.21 -15.57 -9.78
CA ARG A 23 -2.17 -14.52 -8.75
C ARG A 23 -1.07 -14.78 -7.73
N ASP A 24 -0.98 -16.02 -7.28
CA ASP A 24 0.06 -16.50 -6.39
C ASP A 24 1.23 -17.06 -7.20
N PHE A 25 2.43 -16.79 -6.70
CA PHE A 25 3.69 -17.27 -7.23
C PHE A 25 4.51 -17.91 -6.11
N THR A 26 5.40 -18.81 -6.50
CA THR A 26 6.41 -19.36 -5.62
C THR A 26 7.79 -19.16 -6.22
N LEU A 27 8.81 -19.11 -5.36
CA LEU A 27 10.17 -18.77 -5.74
C LEU A 27 10.93 -20.03 -6.17
N LEU A 28 11.51 -20.00 -7.36
CA LEU A 28 12.34 -21.09 -7.91
C LEU A 28 13.81 -20.94 -7.53
N ARG A 29 14.25 -19.71 -7.25
CA ARG A 29 15.66 -19.34 -7.03
C ARG A 29 15.79 -18.35 -5.88
N GLN A 30 16.75 -18.57 -4.99
CA GLN A 30 16.91 -17.73 -3.80
C GLN A 30 17.30 -16.30 -4.16
N ILE A 31 16.76 -15.33 -3.42
CA ILE A 31 17.16 -13.91 -3.55
C ILE A 31 17.73 -13.41 -2.23
N GLY A 32 18.80 -12.64 -2.32
CA GLY A 32 19.45 -11.97 -1.20
C GLY A 32 19.25 -10.46 -1.28
N PHE A 33 19.14 -9.83 -0.12
CA PHE A 33 19.12 -8.38 0.02
C PHE A 33 20.06 -7.94 1.14
N ASP A 34 21.11 -7.22 0.77
CA ASP A 34 22.00 -6.55 1.71
C ASP A 34 21.43 -5.18 2.05
N SER A 35 21.44 -4.84 3.33
CA SER A 35 21.01 -3.53 3.82
C SER A 35 22.17 -2.91 4.58
N ASP A 36 22.54 -1.65 4.31
CA ASP A 36 23.62 -0.96 5.04
C ASP A 36 23.38 -0.85 6.55
N HIS A 37 22.15 -1.15 7.01
CA HIS A 37 21.77 -1.10 8.42
C HIS A 37 21.95 -2.44 9.14
N TYR A 38 22.31 -3.50 8.43
CA TYR A 38 22.47 -4.84 8.95
C TYR A 38 23.80 -5.43 8.48
N GLU A 39 24.47 -6.18 9.36
CA GLU A 39 25.67 -6.92 9.00
C GLU A 39 25.33 -8.19 8.21
N GLU A 40 24.16 -8.77 8.46
CA GLU A 40 23.67 -9.97 7.79
C GLU A 40 22.64 -9.62 6.71
N ALA A 41 22.75 -10.32 5.58
CA ALA A 41 21.81 -10.22 4.46
C ALA A 41 20.45 -10.84 4.81
N PHE A 42 19.39 -10.34 4.20
CA PHE A 42 18.09 -11.00 4.20
C PHE A 42 18.01 -11.96 3.02
N VAL A 43 17.85 -13.25 3.29
CA VAL A 43 17.76 -14.30 2.26
C VAL A 43 16.36 -14.89 2.24
N VAL A 44 15.72 -14.85 1.07
CA VAL A 44 14.43 -15.51 0.84
C VAL A 44 14.70 -16.88 0.20
N PRO A 45 14.38 -18.00 0.88
CA PRO A 45 14.65 -19.34 0.39
C PRO A 45 13.75 -19.68 -0.81
N ALA A 46 14.29 -20.50 -1.71
CA ALA A 46 13.54 -21.11 -2.80
C ALA A 46 12.71 -22.26 -2.22
N ASP A 47 11.46 -21.97 -1.84
CA ASP A 47 10.55 -22.98 -1.28
C ASP A 47 9.24 -23.06 -2.08
N LEU A 48 9.21 -24.03 -3.01
CA LEU A 48 8.06 -24.34 -3.86
C LEU A 48 6.82 -24.83 -3.11
N ARG A 49 6.96 -25.23 -1.85
CA ARG A 49 5.87 -25.82 -1.06
C ARG A 49 5.28 -24.85 -0.05
N ARG A 50 6.12 -24.01 0.58
CA ARG A 50 5.71 -23.18 1.72
C ARG A 50 5.72 -21.69 1.43
N PHE A 51 6.60 -21.22 0.54
CA PHE A 51 6.64 -19.81 0.21
C PHE A 51 5.68 -19.48 -0.94
N ARG A 52 4.80 -18.52 -0.68
CA ARG A 52 3.89 -17.95 -1.65
C ARG A 52 3.97 -16.43 -1.58
N THR A 53 4.09 -15.79 -2.72
CA THR A 53 4.07 -14.34 -2.89
C THR A 53 3.02 -14.00 -3.94
N ASP A 54 2.22 -12.96 -3.70
CA ASP A 54 1.32 -12.38 -4.71
C ASP A 54 1.95 -11.13 -5.36
N LEU A 55 3.28 -11.03 -5.25
CA LEU A 55 4.12 -9.93 -5.66
C LEU A 55 3.75 -8.65 -4.91
N ALA A 56 2.96 -7.78 -5.52
CA ALA A 56 2.44 -6.59 -4.87
C ALA A 56 0.92 -6.70 -4.78
N SER A 57 0.40 -6.86 -3.55
CA SER A 57 -1.03 -6.88 -3.23
C SER A 57 -1.69 -5.49 -3.37
N VAL A 58 -1.67 -4.92 -4.58
CA VAL A 58 -2.31 -3.63 -4.87
C VAL A 58 -3.79 -3.86 -5.23
N PRO A 59 -4.75 -3.28 -4.48
CA PRO A 59 -6.15 -3.36 -4.86
C PRO A 59 -6.36 -2.83 -6.27
N ALA A 60 -7.21 -3.50 -7.07
CA ALA A 60 -7.44 -3.14 -8.48
C ALA A 60 -7.81 -1.66 -8.67
N LEU A 61 -8.49 -1.05 -7.68
CA LEU A 61 -8.85 0.36 -7.70
C LEU A 61 -7.64 1.31 -7.70
N PHE A 62 -6.47 0.87 -7.26
CA PHE A 62 -5.25 1.68 -7.16
C PHE A 62 -4.19 1.32 -8.20
N THR A 63 -4.47 0.40 -9.12
CA THR A 63 -3.49 -0.02 -10.13
C THR A 63 -3.17 1.07 -11.16
N TRP A 64 -4.02 2.09 -11.29
CA TRP A 64 -3.75 3.29 -12.09
C TRP A 64 -2.68 4.19 -11.45
N LEU A 65 -2.52 4.13 -10.12
CA LEU A 65 -1.56 4.93 -9.36
C LEU A 65 -0.23 4.18 -9.18
N VAL A 66 -0.32 2.91 -8.81
CA VAL A 66 0.84 2.03 -8.63
C VAL A 66 0.58 0.72 -9.40
N PRO A 67 1.41 0.38 -10.41
CA PRO A 67 1.22 -0.86 -11.16
C PRO A 67 1.44 -2.07 -10.24
N LYS A 68 0.96 -3.26 -10.66
CA LYS A 68 1.22 -4.51 -9.91
C LYS A 68 2.64 -5.04 -10.11
N SER A 69 3.30 -4.65 -11.20
CA SER A 69 4.62 -5.10 -11.59
C SER A 69 5.50 -3.92 -12.01
N GLY A 70 6.80 -4.08 -11.85
CA GLY A 70 7.81 -3.08 -12.20
C GLY A 70 9.11 -3.38 -11.46
N ASP A 71 10.00 -2.38 -11.43
CA ASP A 71 11.35 -2.53 -10.86
C ASP A 71 11.34 -2.90 -9.36
N PHE A 72 10.24 -2.63 -8.65
CA PHE A 72 10.08 -2.96 -7.23
C PHE A 72 9.69 -4.41 -6.94
N LEU A 73 9.46 -5.26 -7.96
CA LEU A 73 9.00 -6.64 -7.75
C LEU A 73 9.88 -7.45 -6.77
N PRO A 74 11.23 -7.43 -6.86
CA PRO A 74 12.08 -8.12 -5.90
C PRO A 74 11.89 -7.63 -4.47
N ALA A 75 11.68 -6.32 -4.28
CA ALA A 75 11.37 -5.76 -2.97
C ALA A 75 10.01 -6.24 -2.44
N ALA A 76 9.02 -6.44 -3.31
CA ALA A 76 7.70 -6.93 -2.92
C ALA A 76 7.77 -8.41 -2.48
N VAL A 77 8.51 -9.24 -3.21
CA VAL A 77 8.79 -10.63 -2.82
C VAL A 77 9.55 -10.70 -1.48
N LEU A 78 10.55 -9.82 -1.29
CA LEU A 78 11.26 -9.71 -0.02
C LEU A 78 10.29 -9.32 1.12
N HIS A 79 9.44 -8.31 0.93
CA HIS A 79 8.46 -7.89 1.93
C HIS A 79 7.52 -9.03 2.33
N ASP A 80 6.98 -9.78 1.36
CA ASP A 80 6.12 -10.94 1.59
C ASP A 80 6.78 -12.02 2.45
N ALA A 81 8.09 -12.23 2.27
CA ALA A 81 8.88 -13.12 3.10
C ALA A 81 9.08 -12.56 4.52
N LEU A 82 9.48 -11.28 4.63
CA LEU A 82 9.77 -10.64 5.91
C LEU A 82 8.53 -10.51 6.83
N VAL A 83 7.32 -10.40 6.27
CA VAL A 83 6.07 -10.33 7.07
C VAL A 83 5.55 -11.71 7.51
N ARG A 84 6.17 -12.80 7.05
CA ARG A 84 5.80 -14.19 7.37
C ARG A 84 6.87 -14.85 8.23
N PRO A 85 6.56 -15.27 9.47
CA PRO A 85 7.51 -15.96 10.31
C PRO A 85 8.11 -17.21 9.64
N GLY A 86 9.43 -17.34 9.66
CA GLY A 86 10.15 -18.48 9.09
C GLY A 86 10.21 -18.54 7.57
N ALA A 87 9.82 -17.48 6.87
CA ALA A 87 9.89 -17.39 5.40
C ALA A 87 11.17 -16.70 4.89
N PHE A 88 12.10 -16.33 5.77
CA PHE A 88 13.40 -15.77 5.42
C PHE A 88 14.47 -16.22 6.43
N THR A 89 15.74 -16.09 6.04
CA THR A 89 16.92 -16.19 6.91
C THR A 89 17.58 -14.81 6.98
N GLY A 90 17.97 -14.39 8.17
CA GLY A 90 18.59 -13.09 8.40
C GLY A 90 18.42 -12.62 9.85
N PRO A 91 18.60 -11.31 10.10
CA PRO A 91 18.56 -10.74 11.44
C PRO A 91 17.26 -11.04 12.22
N ASP A 92 17.41 -11.49 13.47
CA ASP A 92 16.28 -11.73 14.40
C ASP A 92 15.76 -10.45 15.08
N THR A 93 16.54 -9.37 15.03
CA THR A 93 16.21 -8.07 15.65
C THR A 93 16.07 -6.95 14.61
N ASP A 94 15.22 -5.97 14.91
CA ASP A 94 15.09 -4.76 14.11
C ASP A 94 16.21 -3.73 14.42
N ARG A 95 16.27 -2.64 13.65
CA ARG A 95 17.28 -1.57 13.82
C ARG A 95 17.18 -0.85 15.17
N ASP A 96 16.05 -0.97 15.85
CA ASP A 96 15.79 -0.38 17.15
C ASP A 96 16.15 -1.36 18.29
N GLY A 97 16.65 -2.57 17.97
CA GLY A 97 17.01 -3.62 18.92
C GLY A 97 15.82 -4.44 19.44
N GLU A 98 14.63 -4.28 18.85
CA GLU A 98 13.43 -5.02 19.21
C GLU A 98 13.32 -6.30 18.37
N PRO A 99 12.47 -7.28 18.75
CA PRO A 99 12.22 -8.45 17.91
C PRO A 99 11.76 -8.04 16.51
N PHE A 100 12.32 -8.67 15.48
CA PHE A 100 12.01 -8.35 14.10
C PHE A 100 10.50 -8.43 13.84
N GLY A 101 9.95 -7.39 13.23
CA GLY A 101 8.51 -7.25 13.07
C GLY A 101 8.10 -6.56 11.78
N ARG A 102 6.80 -6.59 11.50
CA ARG A 102 6.22 -6.03 10.26
C ARG A 102 6.59 -4.57 9.99
N ARG A 103 6.79 -3.76 11.02
CA ARG A 103 7.21 -2.36 10.86
C ARG A 103 8.60 -2.24 10.24
N GLU A 104 9.50 -3.15 10.59
CA GLU A 104 10.84 -3.20 10.02
C GLU A 104 10.80 -3.78 8.61
N ALA A 105 9.99 -4.82 8.37
CA ALA A 105 9.71 -5.31 7.02
C ALA A 105 9.22 -4.18 6.10
N ASP A 106 8.29 -3.33 6.56
CA ASP A 106 7.83 -2.16 5.80
C ASP A 106 8.99 -1.18 5.50
N ARG A 107 9.85 -0.88 6.49
CA ARG A 107 11.01 0.01 6.29
C ARG A 107 11.99 -0.57 5.27
N ILE A 108 12.30 -1.86 5.37
CA ILE A 108 13.16 -2.59 4.42
C ILE A 108 12.55 -2.58 3.04
N PHE A 109 11.24 -2.77 2.90
CA PHE A 109 10.56 -2.68 1.61
C PHE A 109 10.77 -1.32 0.93
N ARG A 110 10.64 -0.21 1.69
CA ARG A 110 10.91 1.13 1.15
C ARG A 110 12.38 1.29 0.73
N GLU A 111 13.30 0.81 1.55
CA GLU A 111 14.73 0.89 1.26
C GLU A 111 15.10 0.08 0.01
N ALA A 112 14.65 -1.17 -0.06
CA ALA A 112 14.80 -2.07 -1.18
C ALA A 112 14.25 -1.49 -2.49
N MET A 113 13.05 -0.89 -2.44
CA MET A 113 12.48 -0.20 -3.61
C MET A 113 13.38 0.94 -4.10
N ILE A 114 13.90 1.76 -3.19
CA ILE A 114 14.79 2.87 -3.54
C ILE A 114 16.12 2.34 -4.11
N GLY A 115 16.67 1.26 -3.53
CA GLY A 115 17.86 0.55 -4.03
C GLY A 115 17.70 0.04 -5.47
N LEU A 116 16.51 -0.50 -5.80
CA LEU A 116 16.14 -0.95 -7.14
C LEU A 116 15.87 0.20 -8.14
N GLY A 117 16.00 1.46 -7.72
CA GLY A 117 15.76 2.63 -8.58
C GLY A 117 14.29 3.06 -8.66
N THR A 118 13.40 2.52 -7.82
CA THR A 118 12.01 2.99 -7.75
C THR A 118 11.97 4.44 -7.29
N GLY A 119 11.22 5.29 -8.02
CA GLY A 119 11.07 6.70 -7.68
C GLY A 119 10.64 6.91 -6.22
N ARG A 120 11.31 7.84 -5.52
CA ARG A 120 11.16 8.02 -4.06
C ARG A 120 9.72 8.25 -3.63
N VAL A 121 8.97 9.08 -4.34
CA VAL A 121 7.55 9.34 -4.02
C VAL A 121 6.73 8.05 -4.06
N ARG A 122 6.92 7.21 -5.09
CA ARG A 122 6.25 5.91 -5.21
C ARG A 122 6.64 4.99 -4.06
N ALA A 123 7.94 4.89 -3.74
CA ALA A 123 8.41 4.06 -2.63
C ALA A 123 7.79 4.49 -1.28
N TRP A 124 7.66 5.79 -1.04
CA TRP A 124 7.01 6.33 0.16
C TRP A 124 5.49 6.08 0.20
N LEU A 125 4.79 6.19 -0.95
CA LEU A 125 3.37 5.87 -1.06
C LEU A 125 3.11 4.38 -0.81
N MET A 126 3.88 3.51 -1.44
CA MET A 126 3.79 2.06 -1.26
C MET A 126 4.13 1.65 0.18
N TRP A 127 5.15 2.28 0.78
CA TRP A 127 5.48 2.10 2.19
C TRP A 127 4.32 2.49 3.13
N ALA A 128 3.66 3.61 2.87
CA ALA A 128 2.49 4.02 3.64
C ALA A 128 1.35 3.02 3.49
N ALA A 129 1.13 2.48 2.28
CA ALA A 129 0.13 1.46 2.01
C ALA A 129 0.39 0.15 2.77
N VAL A 130 1.62 -0.37 2.80
CA VAL A 130 1.93 -1.59 3.59
C VAL A 130 1.85 -1.33 5.10
N SER A 131 2.17 -0.12 5.55
CA SER A 131 2.04 0.29 6.96
C SER A 131 0.58 0.28 7.43
N LEU A 132 -0.39 0.57 6.55
CA LEU A 132 -1.82 0.37 6.81
C LEU A 132 -2.13 -1.10 7.11
N GLY A 133 -1.59 -2.00 6.29
CA GLY A 133 -1.67 -3.44 6.49
C GLY A 133 -1.10 -3.87 7.83
N THR A 134 0.07 -3.34 8.21
CA THR A 134 0.70 -3.58 9.52
C THR A 134 -0.19 -3.14 10.68
N MET A 135 -0.84 -1.99 10.59
CA MET A 135 -1.79 -1.54 11.61
C MET A 135 -3.03 -2.42 11.69
N TRP A 136 -3.58 -2.82 10.54
CA TRP A 136 -4.74 -3.71 10.46
C TRP A 136 -4.44 -5.08 11.07
N HIS A 137 -3.24 -5.62 10.85
CA HIS A 137 -2.82 -6.93 11.34
C HIS A 137 -2.15 -6.90 12.72
N SER A 138 -2.05 -5.74 13.38
CA SER A 138 -1.41 -5.60 14.69
C SER A 138 -2.09 -6.36 15.84
N GLY A 139 -3.30 -6.89 15.63
CA GLY A 139 -4.12 -7.57 16.65
C GLY A 139 -4.76 -6.62 17.68
N ARG A 140 -4.39 -5.33 17.68
CA ARG A 140 -4.86 -4.34 18.66
C ARG A 140 -6.09 -3.60 18.13
N THR A 141 -7.21 -3.74 18.83
CA THR A 141 -8.49 -3.07 18.48
C THR A 141 -8.34 -1.56 18.40
N TRP A 142 -7.62 -0.96 19.36
CA TRP A 142 -7.33 0.48 19.36
C TRP A 142 -6.58 0.93 18.10
N THR A 143 -5.57 0.19 17.65
CA THR A 143 -4.80 0.53 16.44
C THR A 143 -5.68 0.50 15.19
N ARG A 144 -6.59 -0.48 15.09
CA ARG A 144 -7.59 -0.53 14.02
C ARG A 144 -8.57 0.64 14.11
N ALA A 145 -9.03 0.99 15.30
CA ALA A 145 -9.93 2.12 15.52
C ALA A 145 -9.27 3.45 15.13
N VAL A 146 -8.00 3.68 15.47
CA VAL A 146 -7.23 4.86 15.05
C VAL A 146 -7.09 4.93 13.54
N LEU A 147 -6.79 3.80 12.90
CA LEU A 147 -6.73 3.70 11.44
C LEU A 147 -8.08 4.05 10.79
N VAL A 148 -9.15 3.34 11.14
CA VAL A 148 -10.48 3.54 10.55
C VAL A 148 -11.01 4.94 10.87
N GLY A 149 -10.80 5.41 12.10
CA GLY A 149 -11.16 6.76 12.53
C GLY A 149 -10.49 7.82 11.69
N LEU A 150 -9.16 7.73 11.48
CA LEU A 150 -8.45 8.69 10.62
C LEU A 150 -8.99 8.68 9.19
N LEU A 151 -9.13 7.50 8.57
CA LEU A 151 -9.65 7.40 7.20
C LEU A 151 -11.06 7.98 7.09
N GLY A 152 -11.93 7.68 8.07
CA GLY A 152 -13.29 8.20 8.14
C GLY A 152 -13.33 9.71 8.31
N VAL A 153 -12.56 10.27 9.25
CA VAL A 153 -12.51 11.73 9.47
C VAL A 153 -12.00 12.45 8.21
N VAL A 154 -10.91 11.98 7.60
CA VAL A 154 -10.37 12.61 6.38
C VAL A 154 -11.37 12.53 5.23
N ALA A 155 -12.06 11.39 5.06
CA ALA A 155 -13.08 11.25 4.04
C ALA A 155 -14.27 12.20 4.25
N VAL A 156 -14.80 12.28 5.49
CA VAL A 156 -15.90 13.19 5.83
C VAL A 156 -15.50 14.64 5.62
N LEU A 157 -14.31 15.05 6.11
CA LEU A 157 -13.81 16.41 5.90
C LEU A 157 -13.61 16.73 4.42
N GLY A 158 -13.10 15.79 3.62
CA GLY A 158 -12.96 15.96 2.18
C GLY A 158 -14.30 16.15 1.47
N VAL A 159 -15.34 15.40 1.87
CA VAL A 159 -16.70 15.57 1.36
C VAL A 159 -17.27 16.93 1.78
N LEU A 160 -17.17 17.29 3.05
CA LEU A 160 -17.68 18.59 3.55
C LEU A 160 -17.00 19.76 2.85
N ALA A 161 -15.66 19.73 2.72
CA ALA A 161 -14.91 20.76 2.00
C ALA A 161 -15.32 20.88 0.53
N THR A 162 -15.72 19.77 -0.09
CA THR A 162 -16.18 19.79 -1.48
C THR A 162 -17.59 20.36 -1.59
N LEU A 163 -18.49 19.99 -0.69
CA LEU A 163 -19.84 20.57 -0.65
C LEU A 163 -19.79 22.08 -0.36
N ASP A 164 -18.88 22.49 0.52
CA ASP A 164 -18.65 23.89 0.88
C ASP A 164 -18.09 24.69 -0.31
N PHE A 165 -17.12 24.13 -1.04
CA PHE A 165 -16.60 24.72 -2.29
C PHE A 165 -17.66 24.94 -3.39
N PHE A 166 -18.77 24.21 -3.35
CA PHE A 166 -19.91 24.36 -4.28
C PHE A 166 -21.07 25.16 -3.68
N ASP A 167 -20.86 25.85 -2.55
CA ASP A 167 -21.87 26.63 -1.82
C ASP A 167 -23.13 25.82 -1.43
N LEU A 168 -23.00 24.50 -1.27
CA LEU A 168 -24.11 23.62 -0.86
C LEU A 168 -24.27 23.58 0.67
N VAL A 169 -23.19 23.83 1.40
CA VAL A 169 -23.10 23.91 2.85
C VAL A 169 -22.12 25.01 3.24
N ASP A 170 -22.21 25.53 4.47
CA ASP A 170 -21.27 26.50 5.04
C ASP A 170 -20.89 26.01 6.44
N VAL A 171 -20.02 25.00 6.49
CA VAL A 171 -19.68 24.28 7.74
C VAL A 171 -18.19 24.14 7.95
N VAL A 172 -17.37 24.49 6.95
CA VAL A 172 -15.92 24.33 7.00
C VAL A 172 -15.26 25.67 7.36
N PRO A 173 -14.88 25.90 8.63
CA PRO A 173 -14.60 27.26 9.11
C PRO A 173 -13.40 27.95 8.46
N TRP A 174 -12.50 27.20 7.83
CA TRP A 174 -11.31 27.74 7.16
C TRP A 174 -11.53 28.07 5.68
N MET A 175 -12.66 27.64 5.08
CA MET A 175 -12.94 27.91 3.66
C MET A 175 -13.56 29.29 3.44
N GLY A 176 -14.20 29.86 4.45
CA GLY A 176 -14.84 31.18 4.37
C GLY A 176 -16.36 30.99 4.43
N GLY A 177 -17.10 31.86 3.76
CA GLY A 177 -18.53 31.71 3.49
C GLY A 177 -18.87 32.23 2.10
N ALA A 178 -20.14 32.21 1.70
CA ALA A 178 -20.61 32.42 0.31
C ALA A 178 -20.18 33.73 -0.40
N GLU A 179 -19.64 34.71 0.33
CA GLU A 179 -19.09 35.95 -0.26
C GLU A 179 -17.58 35.86 -0.57
N THR A 180 -16.96 34.73 -0.26
CA THR A 180 -15.53 34.51 -0.45
C THR A 180 -15.23 34.30 -1.93
N ARG A 181 -14.00 34.62 -2.33
CA ARG A 181 -13.59 34.44 -3.73
C ARG A 181 -13.22 32.98 -3.93
N TRP A 182 -13.76 32.36 -4.99
CA TRP A 182 -13.51 30.96 -5.35
C TRP A 182 -12.03 30.52 -5.31
N TRP A 183 -11.08 31.38 -5.71
CA TRP A 183 -9.66 31.03 -5.71
C TRP A 183 -9.05 31.04 -4.31
N TRP A 184 -9.61 31.86 -3.41
CA TRP A 184 -9.21 31.90 -2.01
C TRP A 184 -9.73 30.67 -1.27
N GLU A 185 -10.99 30.29 -1.50
CA GLU A 185 -11.55 29.01 -1.03
C GLU A 185 -10.77 27.81 -1.54
N ALA A 186 -10.38 27.81 -2.82
CA ALA A 186 -9.54 26.74 -3.38
C ALA A 186 -8.18 26.66 -2.67
N LEU A 187 -7.59 27.82 -2.35
CA LEU A 187 -6.30 27.89 -1.66
C LEU A 187 -6.41 27.46 -0.20
N THR A 188 -7.38 27.97 0.56
CA THR A 188 -7.57 27.62 1.98
C THR A 188 -8.09 26.19 2.14
N GLY A 189 -8.96 25.72 1.24
CA GLY A 189 -9.38 24.33 1.13
C GLY A 189 -8.22 23.39 0.82
N GLY A 190 -7.38 23.76 -0.16
CA GLY A 190 -6.16 23.01 -0.50
C GLY A 190 -5.15 22.96 0.65
N LEU A 191 -4.93 24.07 1.36
CA LEU A 191 -4.11 24.10 2.56
C LEU A 191 -4.71 23.24 3.69
N GLY A 192 -6.02 23.32 3.90
CA GLY A 192 -6.74 22.48 4.85
C GLY A 192 -6.57 20.99 4.55
N ALA A 193 -6.65 20.60 3.27
CA ALA A 193 -6.44 19.23 2.78
C ALA A 193 -5.00 18.70 2.96
N VAL A 194 -4.03 19.58 3.24
CA VAL A 194 -2.66 19.18 3.61
C VAL A 194 -2.48 19.20 5.12
N VAL A 195 -2.75 20.33 5.76
CA VAL A 195 -2.41 20.58 7.16
C VAL A 195 -3.24 19.71 8.10
N ILE A 196 -4.56 19.66 7.91
CA ILE A 196 -5.46 18.94 8.83
C ILE A 196 -5.18 17.43 8.77
N PRO A 197 -5.14 16.78 7.59
CA PRO A 197 -4.79 15.37 7.49
C PRO A 197 -3.37 15.08 8.00
N ALA A 198 -2.39 15.96 7.76
CA ALA A 198 -1.04 15.78 8.29
C ALA A 198 -1.02 15.77 9.83
N VAL A 199 -1.71 16.71 10.47
CA VAL A 199 -1.82 16.75 11.95
C VAL A 199 -2.53 15.51 12.48
N LEU A 200 -3.64 15.09 11.85
CA LEU A 200 -4.33 13.85 12.22
C LEU A 200 -3.42 12.61 12.08
N GLY A 201 -2.58 12.59 11.05
CA GLY A 201 -1.59 11.53 10.81
C GLY A 201 -0.57 11.34 11.93
N LEU A 202 -0.31 12.38 12.74
CA LEU A 202 0.59 12.30 13.89
C LEU A 202 0.08 11.35 14.99
N SER A 203 -1.23 11.07 15.00
CA SER A 203 -1.86 10.15 15.96
C SER A 203 -1.34 8.70 15.88
N TRP A 204 -0.64 8.33 14.80
CA TRP A 204 -0.13 6.96 14.59
C TRP A 204 1.19 6.65 15.33
N GLY A 205 1.70 7.57 16.15
CA GLY A 205 2.87 7.34 17.00
C GLY A 205 4.12 6.98 16.20
N LYS A 206 4.69 5.78 16.40
CA LYS A 206 5.88 5.31 15.66
C LYS A 206 5.68 5.29 14.13
N LEU A 207 4.44 5.25 13.65
CA LEU A 207 4.08 5.24 12.23
C LEU A 207 3.56 6.61 11.72
N TRP A 208 3.82 7.71 12.43
CA TRP A 208 3.28 9.05 12.08
C TRP A 208 3.57 9.47 10.63
N ARG A 209 4.74 9.12 10.06
CA ARG A 209 5.07 9.43 8.65
C ARG A 209 4.12 8.74 7.69
N ALA A 210 3.76 7.47 7.95
CA ALA A 210 2.79 6.74 7.15
C ALA A 210 1.39 7.33 7.32
N GLY A 211 1.05 7.76 8.53
CA GLY A 211 -0.20 8.47 8.83
C GLY A 211 -0.34 9.75 8.03
N VAL A 212 0.66 10.63 8.06
CA VAL A 212 0.69 11.88 7.28
C VAL A 212 0.54 11.61 5.79
N ILE A 213 1.36 10.71 5.23
CA ILE A 213 1.31 10.39 3.80
C ILE A 213 -0.06 9.85 3.40
N THR A 214 -0.60 8.90 4.19
CA THR A 214 -1.92 8.32 3.91
C THR A 214 -3.01 9.37 3.97
N ALA A 215 -3.04 10.18 5.03
CA ALA A 215 -4.08 11.16 5.27
C ALA A 215 -4.10 12.23 4.17
N VAL A 216 -2.93 12.77 3.82
CA VAL A 216 -2.79 13.75 2.74
C VAL A 216 -3.13 13.12 1.39
N ALA A 217 -2.57 11.94 1.08
CA ALA A 217 -2.88 11.26 -0.18
C ALA A 217 -4.38 10.98 -0.32
N LEU A 218 -5.04 10.51 0.74
CA LEU A 218 -6.48 10.28 0.74
C LEU A 218 -7.26 11.57 0.49
N ALA A 219 -6.89 12.69 1.12
CA ALA A 219 -7.59 13.97 0.93
C ALA A 219 -7.57 14.43 -0.54
N PHE A 220 -6.43 14.30 -1.23
CA PHE A 220 -6.33 14.65 -2.66
C PHE A 220 -6.93 13.61 -3.59
N LEU A 221 -6.82 12.33 -3.25
CA LEU A 221 -7.24 11.23 -4.11
C LEU A 221 -8.68 10.78 -3.85
N LEU A 222 -9.38 11.35 -2.87
CA LEU A 222 -10.73 10.92 -2.46
C LEU A 222 -11.68 10.88 -3.66
N HIS A 223 -11.82 11.99 -4.37
CA HIS A 223 -12.75 12.12 -5.50
C HIS A 223 -12.39 11.20 -6.66
N VAL A 224 -11.11 11.12 -7.01
CA VAL A 224 -10.63 10.21 -8.06
C VAL A 224 -10.92 8.76 -7.69
N THR A 225 -10.71 8.40 -6.42
CA THR A 225 -10.98 7.05 -5.89
C THR A 225 -12.47 6.73 -5.95
N VAL A 226 -13.35 7.68 -5.59
CA VAL A 226 -14.81 7.52 -5.68
C VAL A 226 -15.25 7.31 -7.12
N VAL A 227 -14.79 8.15 -8.05
CA VAL A 227 -15.14 8.04 -9.48
C VAL A 227 -14.70 6.69 -10.04
N LEU A 228 -13.46 6.27 -9.78
CA LEU A 228 -12.96 4.98 -10.25
C LEU A 228 -13.71 3.81 -9.60
N ALA A 229 -14.08 3.91 -8.33
CA ALA A 229 -14.86 2.88 -7.64
C ALA A 229 -16.24 2.71 -8.29
N LEU A 230 -16.90 3.80 -8.66
CA LEU A 230 -18.16 3.79 -9.39
C LEU A 230 -18.01 3.16 -10.78
N LEU A 231 -16.96 3.50 -11.53
CA LEU A 231 -16.68 2.90 -12.83
C LEU A 231 -16.41 1.40 -12.74
N VAL A 232 -15.59 0.97 -11.77
CA VAL A 232 -15.30 -0.45 -11.53
C VAL A 232 -16.57 -1.20 -11.11
N LEU A 233 -17.42 -0.58 -10.27
CA LEU A 233 -18.71 -1.16 -9.88
C LEU A 233 -19.63 -1.33 -11.09
N ALA A 234 -19.77 -0.28 -11.92
CA ALA A 234 -20.58 -0.32 -13.14
C ALA A 234 -20.09 -1.43 -14.09
N TYR A 235 -18.78 -1.52 -14.33
CA TYR A 235 -18.18 -2.62 -15.08
C TYR A 235 -18.53 -3.98 -14.49
N ARG A 236 -18.35 -4.17 -13.17
CA ARG A 236 -18.67 -5.45 -12.51
C ARG A 236 -20.15 -5.83 -12.60
N VAL A 237 -21.05 -4.85 -12.57
CA VAL A 237 -22.49 -5.08 -12.76
C VAL A 237 -22.77 -5.55 -14.19
N VAL A 238 -22.23 -4.85 -15.20
CA VAL A 238 -22.36 -5.24 -16.60
C VAL A 238 -21.77 -6.63 -16.83
N GLU A 239 -20.56 -6.88 -16.33
CA GLU A 239 -19.87 -8.16 -16.44
C GLU A 239 -20.70 -9.30 -15.81
N ARG A 240 -21.30 -9.05 -14.64
CA ARG A 240 -22.17 -10.04 -13.97
C ARG A 240 -23.45 -10.31 -14.75
N ILE A 241 -24.01 -9.30 -15.41
CA ILE A 241 -25.22 -9.45 -16.24
C ILE A 241 -24.91 -10.26 -17.51
N VAL A 242 -23.79 -9.97 -18.16
CA VAL A 242 -23.40 -10.59 -19.45
C VAL A 242 -22.83 -12.00 -19.26
N SER A 243 -21.94 -12.16 -18.28
CA SER A 243 -21.08 -13.36 -18.14
C SER A 243 -21.45 -14.24 -16.93
N GLY A 244 -22.50 -13.88 -16.19
CA GLY A 244 -22.93 -14.59 -14.99
C GLY A 244 -22.01 -14.38 -13.76
N PRO A 245 -22.32 -15.04 -12.64
CA PRO A 245 -21.51 -14.94 -11.42
C PRO A 245 -20.18 -15.70 -11.56
N ALA A 246 -19.09 -15.09 -11.10
CA ALA A 246 -17.82 -15.79 -10.89
C ALA A 246 -17.81 -16.49 -9.51
N ASN A 247 -17.10 -17.62 -9.41
CA ASN A 247 -16.87 -18.31 -8.13
C ASN A 247 -15.86 -17.53 -7.25
N ALA A 248 -15.59 -18.02 -6.04
CA ALA A 248 -14.67 -17.38 -5.10
C ALA A 248 -13.22 -17.21 -5.63
N GLU A 249 -12.84 -18.00 -6.64
CA GLU A 249 -11.53 -17.94 -7.29
C GLU A 249 -11.53 -16.92 -8.46
N GLY A 250 -12.70 -16.43 -8.87
CA GLY A 250 -12.88 -15.55 -10.02
C GLY A 250 -13.01 -16.31 -11.35
N ILE A 251 -13.19 -17.63 -11.29
CA ILE A 251 -13.45 -18.51 -12.43
C ILE A 251 -14.96 -18.50 -12.71
N ARG A 252 -15.36 -18.29 -13.96
CA ARG A 252 -16.76 -18.22 -14.37
C ARG A 252 -17.34 -19.63 -14.40
N THR A 253 -18.51 -19.82 -13.80
CA THR A 253 -19.17 -21.13 -13.76
C THR A 253 -19.75 -21.54 -15.11
N GLN A 254 -20.02 -20.57 -15.99
CA GLN A 254 -20.62 -20.80 -17.30
C GLN A 254 -19.65 -21.38 -18.34
N ASP A 255 -18.33 -21.20 -18.15
CA ASP A 255 -17.29 -21.75 -19.03
C ASP A 255 -16.95 -23.23 -18.73
N ARG A 256 -17.65 -23.88 -17.78
CA ARG A 256 -17.48 -25.33 -17.50
C ARG A 256 -18.34 -26.23 -18.37
N ASP A 257 -19.37 -25.68 -19.00
CA ASP A 257 -20.40 -26.44 -19.73
C ASP A 257 -20.39 -26.14 -21.26
N ALA A 258 -19.32 -25.56 -21.78
CA ALA A 258 -19.09 -25.32 -23.21
C ALA A 258 -17.98 -26.24 -23.77
#